data_AF-A0A7S3LNW5-F1
#
_entry.id   AF-A0A7S3LNW5-F1
#
_cell.length_a   1.000
_cell.length_b   1.000
_cell.length_c   1.000
_cell.angle_alpha   90.00
_cell.angle_beta   90.00
_cell.angle_gamma   90.00
#
_symmetry.space_group_name_H-M   'P 1'
#
loop_
_entity.id
_entity.type
_entity.pdbx_description
1 polymer ?
#
loop_
_entity_poly.entity_id
_entity_poly.type
_entity_poly.pdbx_seq_one_letter_code
_entity_poly.pdbx_strand_id
1 'polypeptide(L)'
;MGRLTLSGFYSELSISELSGAFGDLGTFLPLLLALSNVEAVQFSPALLWAGIFNIVTGILWDCPMPVQPMKTIAAVAITEGLTPMEVVGAGLGVGVVVTLLGISGGVDLVNWFVPHEVVRGLQVGLGLSMMRTGINYVAELDSFANSADCVLLGIL
;
A
#
# COMPACT_ATOMS: atom_id res chain seq x y z
N MET A 1 -23.35 -18.34 -2.18
CA MET A 1 -22.92 -19.29 -3.23
C MET A 1 -23.46 -18.79 -4.57
N GLY A 2 -22.88 -17.69 -5.06
CA GLY A 2 -23.33 -16.96 -6.27
C GLY A 2 -22.58 -17.47 -7.50
N ARG A 3 -23.30 -17.59 -8.62
CA ARG A 3 -22.89 -18.27 -9.85
C ARG A 3 -21.67 -17.64 -10.54
N LEU A 4 -20.67 -18.49 -10.76
CA LEU A 4 -19.67 -18.38 -11.83
C LEU A 4 -20.38 -18.14 -13.18
N THR A 5 -20.33 -16.91 -13.70
CA THR A 5 -20.75 -16.65 -15.09
C THR A 5 -19.86 -15.56 -15.68
N LEU A 6 -18.97 -15.95 -16.61
CA LEU A 6 -18.05 -15.08 -17.36
C LEU A 6 -18.72 -13.88 -18.04
N SER A 7 -20.06 -13.90 -18.19
CA SER A 7 -20.86 -12.78 -18.70
C SER A 7 -21.01 -11.60 -17.72
N GLY A 8 -20.82 -11.79 -16.41
CA GLY A 8 -20.90 -10.72 -15.40
C GLY A 8 -19.65 -9.83 -15.41
N PHE A 9 -18.47 -10.43 -15.56
CA PHE A 9 -17.18 -9.75 -15.65
C PHE A 9 -17.13 -8.69 -16.77
N TYR A 10 -17.69 -8.99 -17.95
CA TYR A 10 -17.75 -8.03 -19.06
C TYR A 10 -18.83 -6.96 -18.90
N SER A 11 -19.84 -7.18 -18.05
CA SER A 11 -20.89 -6.20 -17.74
C SER A 11 -20.48 -5.23 -16.62
N GLU A 12 -19.52 -5.61 -15.78
CA GLU A 12 -19.03 -4.83 -14.65
C GLU A 12 -17.76 -4.01 -14.94
N LEU A 13 -17.20 -4.11 -16.16
CA LEU A 13 -16.23 -3.14 -16.71
C LEU A 13 -16.90 -1.79 -16.98
N SER A 14 -17.42 -1.19 -15.92
CA SER A 14 -17.96 0.16 -15.88
C SER A 14 -16.81 1.16 -15.81
N ILE A 15 -17.04 2.36 -16.34
CA ILE A 15 -16.13 3.51 -16.18
C ILE A 15 -15.83 3.76 -14.68
N SER A 16 -16.74 3.38 -13.78
CA SER A 16 -16.55 3.46 -12.33
C SER A 16 -15.45 2.51 -11.82
N GLU A 17 -15.42 1.25 -12.24
CA GLU A 17 -14.36 0.29 -11.87
C GLU A 17 -13.01 0.72 -12.46
N LEU A 18 -13.01 1.20 -13.70
CA LEU A 18 -11.81 1.77 -14.33
C LEU A 18 -11.29 2.98 -13.54
N SER A 19 -12.18 3.90 -13.14
CA SER A 19 -11.81 5.06 -12.32
C SER A 19 -11.33 4.67 -10.92
N GLY A 20 -11.88 3.61 -10.34
CA GLY A 20 -11.45 3.07 -9.05
C GLY A 20 -10.06 2.47 -9.12
N ALA A 21 -9.78 1.70 -10.17
CA ALA A 21 -8.45 1.14 -10.44
C ALA A 21 -7.40 2.23 -10.69
N PHE A 22 -7.73 3.26 -11.48
CA PHE A 22 -6.85 4.43 -11.64
C PHE A 22 -6.66 5.21 -10.33
N GLY A 23 -7.68 5.26 -9.48
CA GLY A 23 -7.60 5.86 -8.14
C GLY A 23 -6.60 5.13 -7.22
N ASP A 24 -6.64 3.80 -7.15
CA ASP A 24 -5.67 3.05 -6.34
C ASP A 24 -4.24 3.16 -6.92
N LEU A 25 -4.09 3.06 -8.24
CA LEU A 25 -2.81 3.32 -8.94
C LEU A 25 -2.23 4.71 -8.63
N GLY A 26 -3.08 5.73 -8.57
CA GLY A 26 -2.68 7.10 -8.23
C GLY A 26 -2.08 7.23 -6.83
N THR A 27 -2.50 6.39 -5.88
CA THR A 27 -1.89 6.33 -4.54
C THR A 27 -0.69 5.39 -4.46
N PHE A 28 -0.67 4.36 -5.30
CA PHE A 28 0.39 3.35 -5.35
C PHE A 28 1.68 3.88 -5.96
N LEU A 29 1.60 4.66 -7.05
CA LEU A 29 2.78 5.19 -7.75
C LEU A 29 3.66 6.10 -6.87
N PRO A 30 3.11 7.12 -6.15
CA PRO A 30 3.92 7.94 -5.24
C PRO A 30 4.56 7.13 -4.12
N LEU A 31 3.82 6.17 -3.55
CA LEU A 31 4.31 5.30 -2.49
C LEU A 31 5.48 4.42 -2.98
N LEU A 32 5.35 3.86 -4.19
CA LEU A 32 6.37 3.00 -4.78
C LEU A 32 7.61 3.79 -5.20
N LEU A 33 7.44 5.03 -5.67
CA LEU A 33 8.56 5.96 -5.89
C LEU A 33 9.30 6.29 -4.59
N ALA A 34 8.57 6.58 -3.51
CA ALA A 34 9.17 6.85 -2.21
C ALA A 34 9.96 5.63 -1.68
N LEU A 35 9.43 4.41 -1.83
CA LEU A 35 10.13 3.17 -1.50
C LEU A 35 11.37 2.92 -2.35
N SER A 36 11.31 3.24 -3.64
CA SER A 36 12.47 3.13 -4.51
C SER A 36 13.56 4.13 -4.16
N ASN A 37 13.19 5.30 -3.62
CA ASN A 37 14.14 6.33 -3.20
C ASN A 37 14.93 5.92 -1.93
N VAL A 38 14.29 5.20 -1.01
CA VAL A 38 14.97 4.61 0.17
C VAL A 38 15.68 3.28 -0.13
N GLU A 39 15.82 2.91 -1.41
CA GLU A 39 16.40 1.64 -1.88
C GLU A 39 15.74 0.37 -1.32
N ALA A 40 14.59 0.49 -0.64
CA ALA A 40 13.88 -0.63 -0.03
C ALA A 40 13.42 -1.67 -1.06
N VAL A 41 13.02 -1.20 -2.26
CA VAL A 41 12.45 -2.03 -3.33
C VAL A 41 12.84 -1.50 -4.71
N GLN A 42 13.09 -2.40 -5.67
CA GLN A 42 13.31 -2.02 -7.07
C GLN A 42 11.98 -1.66 -7.77
N PHE A 43 11.90 -0.46 -8.33
CA PHE A 43 10.68 0.10 -8.95
C PHE A 43 10.04 -0.81 -10.01
N SER A 44 10.83 -1.23 -11.00
CA SER A 44 10.34 -1.99 -12.17
C SER A 44 9.76 -3.37 -11.80
N PRO A 45 10.48 -4.26 -11.09
CA PRO A 45 9.93 -5.57 -10.72
C PRO A 45 8.77 -5.45 -9.71
N ALA A 46 8.77 -4.46 -8.83
CA ALA A 46 7.66 -4.25 -7.90
C ALA A 46 6.35 -3.89 -8.60
N LEU A 47 6.41 -2.99 -9.59
CA LEU A 47 5.26 -2.63 -10.42
C LEU A 47 4.74 -3.84 -11.22
N LEU A 48 5.66 -4.64 -11.76
CA LEU A 48 5.34 -5.83 -12.55
C LEU A 48 4.64 -6.90 -11.69
N TRP A 49 5.22 -7.24 -10.53
CA TRP A 49 4.64 -8.21 -9.61
C TRP A 49 3.32 -7.71 -9.01
N ALA A 50 3.21 -6.43 -8.63
CA ALA A 50 1.98 -5.86 -8.13
C ALA A 50 0.83 -5.95 -9.17
N GLY A 51 1.13 -5.68 -10.44
CA GLY A 51 0.16 -5.83 -11.53
C GLY A 51 -0.29 -7.27 -11.72
N ILE A 52 0.66 -8.22 -11.77
CA ILE A 52 0.34 -9.66 -11.90
C ILE A 52 -0.52 -10.13 -10.73
N PHE A 53 -0.13 -9.82 -9.50
CA PHE A 53 -0.86 -10.25 -8.31
C PHE A 53 -2.26 -9.63 -8.25
N ASN A 54 -2.43 -8.36 -8.63
CA ASN A 54 -3.76 -7.73 -8.71
C ASN A 54 -4.67 -8.41 -9.75
N ILE A 55 -4.13 -8.85 -10.89
CA ILE A 55 -4.89 -9.62 -11.88
C ILE A 55 -5.27 -11.00 -11.32
N VAL A 56 -4.30 -11.69 -10.70
CA VAL A 56 -4.52 -13.02 -10.12
C VAL A 56 -5.56 -12.97 -8.99
N THR A 57 -5.48 -11.99 -8.09
CA THR A 57 -6.44 -11.84 -6.99
C THR A 57 -7.83 -11.44 -7.50
N GLY A 58 -7.90 -10.59 -8.52
CA GLY A 58 -9.15 -10.23 -9.18
C GLY A 58 -9.86 -11.45 -9.81
N ILE A 59 -9.11 -12.39 -10.40
CA ILE A 59 -9.67 -13.62 -10.97
C ILE A 59 -10.08 -14.64 -9.89
N LEU A 60 -9.33 -14.71 -8.78
CA LEU A 60 -9.57 -15.71 -7.73
C LEU A 60 -10.70 -15.34 -6.76
N TRP A 61 -10.87 -14.06 -6.46
CA TRP A 61 -11.79 -13.59 -5.41
C TRP A 61 -12.94 -12.70 -5.91
N ASP A 62 -13.03 -12.41 -7.21
CA ASP A 62 -14.08 -11.57 -7.84
C ASP A 62 -14.28 -10.17 -7.19
N CYS A 63 -13.34 -9.73 -6.34
CA CYS A 63 -13.39 -8.44 -5.67
C CYS A 63 -11.96 -7.91 -5.49
N PRO A 64 -11.66 -6.67 -5.92
CA PRO A 64 -10.38 -6.04 -5.62
C PRO A 64 -10.30 -5.79 -4.11
N MET A 65 -9.59 -6.66 -3.39
CA MET A 65 -9.39 -6.47 -1.95
C MET A 65 -8.34 -5.38 -1.74
N PRO A 66 -8.66 -4.26 -1.06
CA PRO A 66 -7.67 -3.27 -0.71
C PRO A 66 -6.64 -3.91 0.23
N VAL A 67 -5.39 -4.04 -0.25
CA VAL A 67 -4.27 -4.59 0.52
C VAL A 67 -3.80 -3.52 1.53
N GLN A 68 -4.66 -3.19 2.49
CA GLN A 68 -4.35 -2.28 3.59
C GLN A 68 -3.05 -2.64 4.35
N PRO A 69 -2.63 -3.92 4.53
CA PRO A 69 -1.34 -4.20 5.17
C PRO A 69 -0.14 -3.71 4.35
N MET A 70 -0.24 -3.69 3.02
CA MET A 70 0.89 -3.33 2.15
C MET A 70 1.26 -1.84 2.28
N LYS A 71 0.26 -0.97 2.46
CA LYS A 71 0.47 0.48 2.63
C LYS A 71 1.16 0.80 3.96
N THR A 72 0.84 0.07 5.02
CA THR A 72 1.49 0.21 6.33
C THR A 72 2.94 -0.26 6.33
N ILE A 73 3.24 -1.43 5.75
CA ILE A 73 4.60 -1.95 5.68
C ILE A 73 5.50 -1.00 4.87
N ALA A 74 4.97 -0.49 3.75
CA ALA A 74 5.64 0.50 2.93
C ALA A 74 5.93 1.81 3.70
N ALA A 75 4.94 2.33 4.43
CA ALA A 75 5.11 3.53 5.24
C ALA A 75 6.21 3.37 6.30
N VAL A 76 6.21 2.24 7.02
CA VAL A 76 7.25 1.94 8.02
C VAL A 76 8.63 1.79 7.37
N ALA A 77 8.73 1.13 6.22
CA ALA A 77 10.00 1.00 5.52
C ALA A 77 10.59 2.36 5.08
N ILE A 78 9.73 3.30 4.67
CA ILE A 78 10.14 4.68 4.32
C ILE A 78 10.58 5.47 5.56
N THR A 79 9.86 5.33 6.68
CA THR A 79 10.14 6.14 7.88
C THR A 79 11.34 5.63 8.68
N GLU A 80 11.55 4.32 8.73
CA GLU A 80 12.64 3.68 9.48
C GLU A 80 13.89 3.41 8.63
N GLY A 81 13.80 3.53 7.29
CA GLY A 81 14.94 3.32 6.39
C GLY A 81 15.41 1.86 6.37
N LEU A 82 14.48 0.91 6.28
CA LEU A 82 14.79 -0.52 6.31
C LEU A 82 15.62 -0.96 5.10
N THR A 83 16.56 -1.87 5.34
CA THR A 83 17.37 -2.46 4.27
C THR A 83 16.50 -3.37 3.37
N PRO A 84 16.88 -3.59 2.10
CA PRO A 84 16.13 -4.45 1.17
C PRO A 84 15.89 -5.87 1.73
N MET A 85 16.86 -6.39 2.49
CA MET A 85 16.78 -7.73 3.09
C MET A 85 15.74 -7.80 4.21
N GLU A 86 15.63 -6.74 5.02
CA GLU A 86 14.61 -6.64 6.07
C GLU A 86 13.21 -6.49 5.50
N VAL A 87 13.05 -5.74 4.40
CA VAL A 87 11.76 -5.57 3.73
C VAL A 87 11.26 -6.90 3.14
N VAL A 88 12.15 -7.67 2.50
CA VAL A 88 11.82 -9.02 2.02
C VAL A 88 11.48 -9.96 3.18
N GLY A 89 12.24 -9.89 4.29
CA GLY A 89 11.96 -10.67 5.50
C GLY A 89 10.61 -10.34 6.13
N ALA A 90 10.28 -9.05 6.25
CA ALA A 90 8.98 -8.59 6.74
C ALA A 90 7.84 -9.03 5.82
N GLY A 91 8.02 -8.92 4.49
CA GLY A 91 7.04 -9.36 3.51
C GLY A 91 6.76 -10.86 3.56
N LEU A 92 7.81 -11.69 3.62
CA LEU A 92 7.68 -13.14 3.77
C LEU A 92 7.06 -13.52 5.13
N GLY A 93 7.49 -12.88 6.21
CA GLY A 93 6.96 -13.13 7.55
C GLY A 93 5.46 -12.84 7.63
N VAL A 94 5.04 -11.67 7.13
CA VAL A 94 3.62 -11.29 7.07
C VAL A 94 2.85 -12.25 6.15
N GLY A 95 3.41 -12.60 4.98
CA GLY A 95 2.78 -13.56 4.06
C GLY A 95 2.54 -14.93 4.70
N VAL A 96 3.51 -15.47 5.44
CA VAL A 96 3.37 -16.75 6.16
C VAL A 96 2.31 -16.64 7.25
N VAL A 97 2.37 -15.59 8.09
CA VAL A 97 1.40 -15.40 9.17
C VAL A 97 -0.02 -15.26 8.63
N VAL A 98 -0.22 -14.45 7.59
CA VAL A 98 -1.53 -14.25 6.96
C VAL A 98 -2.02 -15.54 6.29
N THR A 99 -1.15 -16.31 5.64
CA THR A 99 -1.51 -17.60 5.04
C THR A 99 -1.96 -18.60 6.11
N LEU A 100 -1.24 -18.69 7.23
CA LEU A 100 -1.62 -19.56 8.35
C LEU A 100 -2.94 -19.14 9.00
N LEU A 101 -3.15 -17.83 9.20
CA LEU A 101 -4.40 -17.29 9.71
C LEU A 101 -5.57 -17.53 8.74
N GLY A 102 -5.33 -17.41 7.43
CA GLY A 102 -6.31 -17.67 6.38
C GLY A 102 -6.73 -19.14 6.34
N ILE A 103 -5.79 -20.08 6.42
CA ILE A 103 -6.08 -21.53 6.43
C ILE A 103 -6.79 -21.94 7.73
N SER A 104 -6.42 -21.36 8.87
CA SER A 104 -7.01 -21.69 10.17
C SER A 104 -8.37 -21.03 10.44
N GLY A 105 -8.80 -20.07 9.61
CA GLY A 105 -9.99 -19.26 9.86
C GLY A 105 -9.85 -18.30 11.06
N GLY A 106 -8.63 -18.12 11.57
CA GLY A 106 -8.34 -17.27 12.74
C GLY A 106 -8.47 -15.76 12.47
N VAL A 107 -8.71 -15.36 11.23
CA VAL A 107 -8.90 -13.96 10.82
C VAL A 107 -10.07 -13.32 11.58
N ASP A 108 -11.17 -14.04 11.79
CA ASP A 108 -12.34 -13.53 12.52
C ASP A 108 -12.02 -13.28 14.00
N LEU A 109 -11.17 -14.13 14.60
CA LEU A 109 -10.73 -13.97 15.98
C LEU A 109 -9.83 -12.74 16.15
N VAL A 110 -8.93 -12.51 15.18
CA VAL A 110 -8.07 -11.31 15.15
C VAL A 110 -8.91 -10.05 14.93
N ASN A 111 -9.90 -10.11 14.04
CA ASN A 111 -10.81 -8.99 13.79
C ASN A 111 -11.65 -8.63 15.02
N TRP A 112 -12.05 -9.63 15.82
CA TRP A 112 -12.73 -9.39 17.09
C TRP A 112 -11.79 -8.79 18.16
N PHE A 113 -10.51 -9.18 18.14
CA PHE A 113 -9.52 -8.73 19.13
C PHE A 113 -8.94 -7.34 18.83
N VAL A 114 -8.89 -6.92 17.56
CA VAL A 114 -8.35 -5.62 17.15
C VAL A 114 -9.49 -4.61 17.01
N PRO A 115 -9.69 -3.71 17.99
CA PRO A 115 -10.76 -2.73 17.93
C PRO A 115 -10.45 -1.65 16.88
N HIS A 116 -11.49 -1.07 16.27
CA HIS A 116 -11.36 -0.12 15.15
C HIS A 116 -10.56 1.13 15.52
N GLU A 117 -10.52 1.50 16.79
CA GLU A 117 -9.78 2.63 17.34
C GLU A 117 -8.27 2.46 17.13
N VAL A 118 -7.75 1.23 17.28
CA VAL A 118 -6.32 0.94 17.07
C VAL A 118 -5.95 1.11 15.60
N VAL A 119 -6.83 0.66 14.69
CA VAL A 119 -6.61 0.79 13.24
C VAL A 119 -6.57 2.26 12.83
N ARG A 120 -7.48 3.09 13.36
CA ARG A 120 -7.50 4.54 13.09
C ARG A 120 -6.28 5.23 13.67
N GLY A 121 -5.85 4.86 14.88
CA GLY A 121 -4.62 5.36 15.49
C GLY A 121 -3.38 5.04 14.66
N LEU A 122 -3.29 3.81 14.14
CA LEU A 122 -2.20 3.37 13.27
C LEU A 122 -2.18 4.18 11.95
N GLN A 123 -3.33 4.37 11.32
CA GLN A 123 -3.43 5.14 10.07
C GLN A 123 -2.99 6.60 10.25
N VAL A 124 -3.43 7.25 11.34
CA VAL A 124 -3.01 8.63 11.66
C VAL A 124 -1.54 8.71 12.01
N GLY A 125 -1.04 7.78 12.83
CA GLY A 125 0.37 7.72 13.24
C GLY A 125 1.31 7.54 12.05
N LEU A 126 1.02 6.58 11.18
CA LEU A 126 1.80 6.33 9.96
C LEU A 126 1.72 7.51 8.99
N GLY A 127 0.54 8.11 8.82
CA GLY A 127 0.36 9.29 7.99
C GLY A 127 1.21 10.47 8.48
N LEU A 128 1.23 10.73 9.79
CA LEU A 128 2.04 11.79 10.37
C LEU A 128 3.55 11.51 10.27
N SER A 129 3.96 10.25 10.47
CA SER A 129 5.36 9.85 10.29
C SER A 129 5.82 10.02 8.84
N MET A 130 4.99 9.62 7.85
CA MET A 130 5.30 9.84 6.44
C MET A 130 5.36 11.34 6.09
N MET A 131 4.45 12.15 6.63
CA MET A 131 4.48 13.61 6.45
C MET A 131 5.80 14.20 6.96
N ARG A 132 6.26 13.76 8.14
CA ARG A 132 7.56 14.20 8.69
C ARG A 132 8.72 13.84 7.78
N THR A 133 8.77 12.60 7.27
CA THR A 133 9.82 12.18 6.33
C THR A 133 9.76 12.96 5.02
N GLY A 134 8.55 13.24 4.50
CA GLY A 134 8.36 14.08 3.31
C GLY A 134 8.88 15.51 3.50
N ILE A 135 8.61 16.14 4.65
CA ILE A 135 9.13 17.48 4.97
C ILE A 135 10.66 17.47 5.02
N ASN A 136 11.28 16.44 5.59
CA ASN A 136 12.74 16.32 5.62
C ASN A 136 13.33 16.21 4.20
N TYR A 137 12.72 15.43 3.30
CA TYR A 137 13.15 15.34 1.91
C TYR A 137 13.01 16.66 1.14
N VAL A 138 11.98 17.45 1.43
CA VAL A 138 11.82 18.79 0.83
C VAL A 138 12.86 19.77 1.39
N ALA A 139 13.19 19.68 2.68
CA ALA A 139 14.15 20.55 3.35
C ALA A 139 15.61 20.31 2.90
N GLU A 140 15.95 19.09 2.47
CA GLU A 140 17.29 18.75 1.95
C GLU A 140 17.57 19.26 0.52
N LEU A 141 16.58 19.78 -0.19
CA LEU A 141 16.74 20.34 -1.55
C LEU A 141 17.30 21.78 -1.51
N ASP A 142 18.60 21.89 -1.22
CA ASP A 142 19.33 23.12 -0.87
C ASP A 142 19.40 24.21 -1.97
N SER A 143 18.97 23.96 -3.22
CA SER A 143 19.07 24.96 -4.31
C SER A 143 17.75 25.58 -4.78
N PHE A 144 16.58 25.01 -4.44
CA PHE A 144 15.27 25.54 -4.86
C PHE A 144 14.33 25.86 -3.67
N ALA A 145 14.68 25.43 -2.45
CA ALA A 145 13.79 25.40 -1.27
C ALA A 145 13.86 26.62 -0.32
N ASN A 146 14.59 27.70 -0.66
CA ASN A 146 14.57 28.92 0.16
C ASN A 146 13.35 29.83 -0.09
N SER A 147 12.45 29.49 -1.02
CA SER A 147 11.15 30.17 -1.12
C SER A 147 10.14 29.46 -0.22
N ALA A 148 9.53 30.20 0.71
CA ALA A 148 8.50 29.72 1.63
C ALA A 148 7.33 28.99 0.91
N ASP A 149 7.17 29.24 -0.39
CA ASP A 149 6.16 28.63 -1.25
C ASP A 149 6.34 27.11 -1.43
N CYS A 150 7.57 26.59 -1.44
CA CYS A 150 7.83 25.15 -1.63
C CYS A 150 7.47 24.34 -0.39
N VAL A 151 7.67 24.91 0.81
CA VAL A 151 7.27 24.28 2.08
C VAL A 151 5.76 24.33 2.24
N LEU A 152 5.10 25.40 1.80
CA LEU A 152 3.64 25.51 1.80
C LEU A 152 2.99 24.50 0.83
N LEU A 153 3.58 24.26 -0.35
CA LEU A 153 3.14 23.25 -1.33
C LEU A 153 3.39 21.79 -0.87
N GLY A 154 4.39 21.53 -0.03
CA GLY A 154 4.64 20.19 0.50
C GLY A 154 3.70 19.78 1.65
N ILE A 155 3.00 20.74 2.24
CA ILE A 155 2.05 20.55 3.35
C ILE A 155 0.58 20.54 2.86
N LEU A 156 0.31 21.15 1.70
CA LEU A 156 -1.02 21.27 1.07
C LEU A 156 -1.34 20.07 0.16
#